data_AF-A0A7S2XXQ4-F1
#
_entry.id   AF-A0A7S2XXQ4-F1
#
_cell.length_a   1.000
_cell.length_b   1.000
_cell.length_c   1.000
_cell.angle_alpha   90.00
_cell.angle_beta   90.00
_cell.angle_gamma   90.00
#
_symmetry.space_group_name_H-M   'P 1'
#
loop_
_entity.id
_entity.type
_entity.pdbx_description
1 polymer ?
#
loop_
_entity_poly.entity_id
_entity_poly.type
_entity_poly.pdbx_seq_one_letter_code
_entity_poly.pdbx_strand_id
1 'polypeptide(L)'
;MKNKLQQLEQVLPPAVAAAVLTEVPTILRLNVEKNVCPRVEHIKAKFPQRPVEELVLEAPGLVGFTTSSLQKRLDQLSTLLPSRAAEDIVCEYPAIIVRNIEHGLTNKVNHLNQLLGLSDEDGKCFWANNPRVVSFGYNQYGRILYQQQQSEMCLSENDLYEIVDTSIDEYEGKNPGYHQFLVDQLGIHSLLLDEEDGSNICNAPSAAQLESVLARAWKIQVEGVNQK
;
A
#
# COMPACT_ATOMS: atom_id res chain seq x y z
N MET A 1 -0.33 30.29 -25.51
CA MET A 1 -0.19 29.65 -24.19
C MET A 1 0.32 28.24 -24.42
N LYS A 2 1.52 27.89 -23.94
CA LYS A 2 2.02 26.50 -24.06
C LYS A 2 1.10 25.59 -23.24
N ASN A 3 0.80 24.40 -23.75
CA ASN A 3 0.03 23.41 -23.00
C ASN A 3 0.82 23.03 -21.73
N LYS A 4 0.17 22.92 -20.56
CA LYS A 4 0.87 22.56 -19.31
C LYS A 4 1.56 21.20 -19.37
N LEU A 5 1.01 20.27 -20.15
CA LEU A 5 1.67 18.99 -20.45
C LEU A 5 3.03 19.23 -21.12
N GLN A 6 3.10 20.07 -22.16
CA GLN A 6 4.36 20.41 -22.84
C GLN A 6 5.36 21.14 -21.94
N GLN A 7 4.90 21.81 -20.88
CA GLN A 7 5.78 22.39 -19.87
C GLN A 7 6.32 21.31 -18.92
N LEU A 8 5.48 20.37 -18.50
CA LEU A 8 5.89 19.25 -17.65
C LEU A 8 6.86 18.32 -18.38
N GLU A 9 6.65 18.08 -19.67
CA GLU A 9 7.54 17.31 -20.56
C GLU A 9 8.93 17.93 -20.74
N GLN A 10 9.13 19.21 -20.37
CA GLN A 10 10.47 19.83 -20.34
C GLN A 10 11.26 19.45 -19.09
N VAL A 11 10.60 18.94 -18.05
CA VAL A 11 11.22 18.61 -16.75
C VAL A 11 11.21 17.09 -16.51
N LEU A 12 10.21 16.38 -17.03
CA LEU A 12 10.04 14.94 -16.87
C LEU A 12 9.83 14.29 -18.24
N PRO A 13 10.26 13.02 -18.43
CA PRO A 13 9.95 12.29 -19.66
C PRO A 13 8.43 12.21 -19.90
N PRO A 14 7.96 12.15 -21.16
CA PRO A 14 6.53 12.17 -21.47
C PRO A 14 5.68 11.12 -20.74
N ALA A 15 6.19 9.89 -20.59
CA ALA A 15 5.50 8.83 -19.86
C ALA A 15 5.32 9.17 -18.36
N VAL A 16 6.36 9.74 -17.74
CA VAL A 16 6.34 10.16 -16.33
C VAL A 16 5.40 11.36 -16.16
N ALA A 17 5.46 12.34 -17.06
CA ALA A 17 4.56 13.49 -17.07
C ALA A 17 3.08 13.05 -17.17
N ALA A 18 2.76 12.08 -18.03
CA ALA A 18 1.42 11.53 -18.15
C ALA A 18 0.97 10.82 -16.85
N ALA A 19 1.82 10.00 -16.24
CA ALA A 19 1.53 9.34 -14.97
C ALA A 19 1.25 10.35 -13.84
N VAL A 20 2.06 11.41 -13.75
CA VAL A 20 1.86 12.51 -12.79
C VAL A 20 0.54 13.24 -13.03
N LEU A 21 0.14 13.48 -14.28
CA LEU A 21 -1.15 14.14 -14.57
C LEU A 21 -2.36 13.28 -14.24
N THR A 22 -2.26 11.97 -14.45
CA THR A 22 -3.31 11.01 -14.13
C THR A 22 -3.51 10.89 -12.61
N GLU A 23 -2.42 10.68 -11.87
CA GLU A 23 -2.49 10.42 -10.42
C GLU A 23 -2.53 11.71 -9.58
N VAL A 24 -1.96 12.81 -10.07
CA VAL A 24 -1.85 14.08 -9.36
C VAL A 24 -2.37 15.23 -10.22
N PRO A 25 -3.66 15.25 -10.61
CA PRO A 25 -4.20 16.28 -11.50
C PRO A 25 -4.11 17.69 -10.92
N THR A 26 -4.00 17.83 -9.59
CA THR A 26 -3.80 19.11 -8.90
C THR A 26 -2.46 19.76 -9.23
N ILE A 27 -1.48 19.02 -9.76
CA ILE A 27 -0.20 19.55 -10.23
C ILE A 27 -0.39 20.62 -11.32
N LEU A 28 -1.48 20.51 -12.10
CA LEU A 28 -1.85 21.48 -13.11
C LEU A 28 -2.15 22.86 -12.50
N ARG A 29 -2.39 22.98 -11.20
CA ARG A 29 -2.58 24.30 -10.55
C ARG A 29 -1.25 24.98 -10.23
N LEU A 30 -0.15 24.24 -10.24
CA LEU A 30 1.18 24.77 -9.93
C LEU A 30 1.85 25.36 -11.19
N ASN A 31 2.73 26.32 -10.96
CA ASN A 31 3.65 26.80 -12.01
C ASN A 31 4.83 25.83 -12.11
N VAL A 32 5.10 25.29 -13.31
CA VAL A 32 6.11 24.25 -13.54
C VAL A 32 7.51 24.74 -13.15
N GLU A 33 7.93 25.90 -13.65
CA GLU A 33 9.27 26.45 -13.40
C GLU A 33 9.49 26.80 -11.92
N LYS A 34 8.50 27.42 -11.28
CA LYS A 34 8.62 27.90 -9.89
C LYS A 34 8.38 26.84 -8.81
N ASN A 35 7.63 25.79 -9.13
CA ASN A 35 7.22 24.79 -8.14
C ASN A 35 7.68 23.39 -8.50
N VAL A 36 7.40 22.92 -9.72
CA VAL A 36 7.65 21.52 -10.10
C VAL A 36 9.14 21.26 -10.29
N CYS A 37 9.83 22.11 -11.06
CA CYS A 37 11.27 21.96 -11.33
C CYS A 37 12.11 21.94 -10.03
N PRO A 38 11.97 22.87 -9.07
CA PRO A 38 12.70 22.81 -7.81
C PRO A 38 12.42 21.56 -6.98
N ARG A 39 11.21 21.00 -7.07
CA ARG A 39 10.85 19.76 -6.37
C ARG A 39 11.50 18.54 -7.01
N VAL A 40 11.49 18.45 -8.34
CA VAL A 40 12.18 17.38 -9.07
C VAL A 40 13.68 17.41 -8.80
N GLU A 41 14.31 18.58 -8.84
CA GLU A 41 15.73 18.73 -8.49
C GLU A 41 16.00 18.36 -7.02
N HIS A 42 15.09 18.73 -6.10
CA HIS A 42 15.22 18.34 -4.71
C HIS A 42 15.09 16.83 -4.49
N ILE A 43 14.15 16.16 -5.18
CA ILE A 43 14.01 14.70 -5.17
C ILE A 43 15.30 14.05 -5.68
N LYS A 44 15.82 14.52 -6.81
CA LYS A 44 17.09 14.03 -7.39
C LYS A 44 18.27 14.19 -6.43
N ALA A 45 18.36 15.32 -5.74
CA ALA A 45 19.41 15.56 -4.75
C ALA A 45 19.24 14.68 -3.50
N LYS A 46 18.01 14.35 -3.11
CA LYS A 46 17.70 13.56 -1.92
C LYS A 46 17.89 12.06 -2.16
N PHE A 47 17.69 11.59 -3.40
CA PHE A 47 17.79 10.18 -3.80
C PHE A 47 18.80 10.00 -4.94
N PRO A 48 20.09 10.32 -4.74
CA PRO A 48 21.10 10.27 -5.81
C PRO A 48 21.36 8.86 -6.35
N GLN A 49 20.97 7.82 -5.62
CA GLN A 49 21.17 6.40 -5.97
C GLN A 49 20.17 5.88 -7.00
N ARG A 50 19.07 6.60 -7.26
CA ARG A 50 18.02 6.15 -8.18
C ARG A 50 17.57 7.26 -9.13
N PRO A 51 17.39 6.99 -10.44
CA PRO A 51 16.88 7.99 -11.38
C PRO A 51 15.55 8.56 -10.91
N VAL A 52 15.42 9.88 -10.92
CA VAL A 52 14.20 10.57 -10.45
C VAL A 52 12.98 10.18 -11.29
N GLU A 53 13.20 9.87 -12.56
CA GLU A 53 12.18 9.45 -13.50
C GLU A 53 11.54 8.12 -13.09
N GLU A 54 12.33 7.15 -12.61
CA GLU A 54 11.84 5.86 -12.11
C GLU A 54 11.08 6.04 -10.79
N LEU A 55 11.64 6.82 -9.86
CA LEU A 55 11.00 7.14 -8.58
C LEU A 55 9.63 7.78 -8.79
N VAL A 56 9.55 8.76 -9.69
CA VAL A 56 8.30 9.48 -9.98
C VAL A 56 7.34 8.61 -10.79
N LEU A 57 7.83 7.72 -11.65
CA LEU A 57 6.96 6.79 -12.37
C LEU A 57 6.26 5.83 -11.40
N GLU A 58 6.99 5.30 -10.41
CA GLU A 58 6.44 4.39 -9.39
C GLU A 58 5.61 5.11 -8.32
N ALA A 59 5.94 6.37 -8.04
CA ALA A 59 5.21 7.19 -7.07
C ALA A 59 4.99 8.62 -7.60
N PRO A 60 4.02 8.84 -8.51
CA PRO A 60 3.81 10.16 -9.11
C PRO A 60 3.46 11.26 -8.09
N GLY A 61 2.85 10.86 -6.97
CA GLY A 61 2.58 11.72 -5.81
C GLY A 61 3.82 12.42 -5.22
N LEU A 62 5.03 11.87 -5.45
CA LEU A 62 6.29 12.41 -4.93
C LEU A 62 6.54 13.86 -5.37
N VAL A 63 6.18 14.19 -6.62
CA VAL A 63 6.30 15.56 -7.18
C VAL A 63 5.36 16.55 -6.49
N GLY A 64 4.32 16.04 -5.82
CA GLY A 64 3.39 16.82 -5.01
C GLY A 64 4.00 17.40 -3.73
N PHE A 65 5.11 16.85 -3.25
CA PHE A 65 5.73 17.28 -1.99
C PHE A 65 6.62 18.51 -2.16
N THR A 66 6.49 19.45 -1.23
CA THR A 66 7.52 20.48 -0.99
C THR A 66 8.73 19.85 -0.28
N THR A 67 9.88 20.50 -0.35
CA THR A 67 11.10 20.15 0.41
C THR A 67 10.80 19.86 1.88
N SER A 68 10.06 20.77 2.54
CA SER A 68 9.70 20.61 3.96
C SER A 68 8.77 19.42 4.22
N SER A 69 7.78 19.20 3.35
CA SER A 69 6.84 18.08 3.51
C SER A 69 7.48 16.73 3.22
N LEU A 70 8.40 16.65 2.27
CA LEU A 70 9.17 15.45 1.98
C LEU A 70 10.08 15.10 3.16
N GLN A 71 10.83 16.08 3.69
CA GLN A 71 11.69 15.86 4.85
C GLN A 71 10.88 15.42 6.07
N LYS A 72 9.77 16.09 6.39
CA LYS A 72 8.89 15.68 7.48
C LYS A 72 8.44 14.22 7.34
N ARG A 73 8.10 13.77 6.14
CA ARG A 73 7.67 12.39 5.87
C ARG A 73 8.81 11.39 6.01
N LEU A 74 10.02 11.75 5.60
CA LEU A 74 11.21 10.93 5.82
C LEU A 74 11.51 10.80 7.31
N ASP A 75 11.40 11.89 8.08
CA ASP A 75 11.58 11.85 9.54
C ASP A 75 10.53 10.95 10.21
N GLN A 76 9.27 11.03 9.77
CA GLN A 76 8.20 10.13 10.22
C GLN A 76 8.51 8.67 9.87
N LEU A 77 9.00 8.40 8.65
CA LEU A 77 9.36 7.05 8.22
C LEU A 77 10.55 6.50 9.02
N SER A 78 11.58 7.31 9.27
CA SER A 78 12.72 6.95 10.11
C SER A 78 12.32 6.68 11.57
N THR A 79 11.30 7.39 12.06
CA THR A 79 10.76 7.12 13.41
C THR A 79 9.99 5.80 13.44
N LEU A 80 9.23 5.50 12.39
CA LEU A 80 8.45 4.27 12.29
C LEU A 80 9.32 3.04 12.03
N LEU A 81 10.37 3.18 11.23
CA LEU A 81 11.25 2.09 10.76
C LEU A 81 12.73 2.45 11.01
N PRO A 82 13.17 2.56 12.28
CA PRO A 82 14.50 3.10 12.63
C PRO A 82 15.68 2.22 12.21
N SER A 83 15.45 0.95 11.87
CA SER A 83 16.51 0.00 11.54
C SER A 83 17.15 0.22 10.17
N ARG A 84 16.58 1.10 9.33
CA ARG A 84 17.11 1.43 8.01
C ARG A 84 16.86 2.91 7.68
N ALA A 85 17.75 3.52 6.89
CA ALA A 85 17.56 4.89 6.45
C ALA A 85 16.27 5.01 5.62
N ALA A 86 15.44 6.00 5.93
CA ALA A 86 14.20 6.25 5.19
C ALA A 86 14.46 6.48 3.70
N GLU A 87 15.58 7.12 3.34
CA GLU A 87 15.97 7.34 1.96
C GLU A 87 16.19 6.02 1.18
N ASP A 88 16.79 5.02 1.82
CA ASP A 88 17.01 3.71 1.20
C ASP A 88 15.69 2.96 1.02
N ILE A 89 14.81 3.02 2.02
CA ILE A 89 13.46 2.45 1.96
C ILE A 89 12.67 3.08 0.81
N VAL A 90 12.70 4.41 0.67
CA VAL A 90 11.99 5.11 -0.41
C VAL A 90 12.61 4.83 -1.77
N CYS A 91 13.93 4.64 -1.87
CA CYS A 91 14.55 4.27 -3.14
C CYS A 91 14.12 2.88 -3.60
N GLU A 92 14.00 1.93 -2.68
CA GLU A 92 13.52 0.59 -2.99
C GLU A 92 12.00 0.55 -3.25
N TYR A 93 11.23 1.31 -2.47
CA TYR A 93 9.77 1.30 -2.55
C TYR A 93 9.18 2.72 -2.46
N PRO A 94 9.17 3.49 -3.57
CA PRO A 94 8.81 4.91 -3.57
C PRO A 94 7.38 5.19 -3.09
N ALA A 95 6.45 4.27 -3.33
CA ALA A 95 5.05 4.46 -2.99
C ALA A 95 4.80 4.58 -1.47
N ILE A 96 5.72 4.13 -0.60
CA ILE A 96 5.57 4.22 0.86
C ILE A 96 5.47 5.67 1.34
N ILE A 97 6.24 6.59 0.75
CA ILE A 97 6.33 7.99 1.21
C ILE A 97 5.08 8.80 0.82
N VAL A 98 4.35 8.35 -0.21
CA VAL A 98 3.11 8.98 -0.68
C VAL A 98 1.94 8.66 0.26
N ARG A 99 1.98 7.51 0.95
CA ARG A 99 0.95 7.09 1.91
C ARG A 99 0.94 7.96 3.17
N ASN A 100 -0.16 7.99 3.91
CA ASN A 100 -0.20 8.67 5.20
C ASN A 100 0.64 7.87 6.21
N ILE A 101 1.85 8.34 6.53
CA ILE A 101 2.75 7.64 7.45
C ILE A 101 2.23 7.74 8.88
N GLU A 102 1.92 8.96 9.34
CA GLU A 102 1.59 9.26 10.74
C GLU A 102 0.46 8.40 11.30
N HIS A 103 -0.64 8.29 10.57
CA HIS A 103 -1.79 7.50 11.02
C HIS A 103 -1.96 6.20 10.24
N GLY A 104 -1.85 6.25 8.91
CA GLY A 104 -2.10 5.08 8.06
C GLY A 104 -1.05 3.99 8.29
N LEU A 105 0.20 4.28 7.97
CA LEU A 105 1.28 3.31 8.03
C LEU A 105 1.60 2.89 9.47
N THR A 106 1.59 3.82 10.43
CA THR A 106 1.80 3.52 11.85
C THR A 106 0.76 2.54 12.38
N ASN A 107 -0.54 2.82 12.19
CA ASN A 107 -1.59 1.92 12.66
C ASN A 107 -1.52 0.57 11.97
N LYS A 108 -1.16 0.58 10.68
CA LYS A 108 -0.99 -0.61 9.88
C LYS A 108 0.15 -1.51 10.41
N VAL A 109 1.32 -0.94 10.68
CA VAL A 109 2.46 -1.63 11.29
C VAL A 109 2.10 -2.19 12.66
N ASN A 110 1.46 -1.39 13.52
CA ASN A 110 1.04 -1.84 14.85
C ASN A 110 0.06 -3.01 14.77
N HIS A 111 -0.88 -2.96 13.84
CA HIS A 111 -1.83 -4.06 13.62
C HIS A 111 -1.12 -5.32 13.11
N LEU A 112 -0.19 -5.20 12.17
CA LEU A 112 0.59 -6.35 11.69
C LEU A 112 1.48 -6.94 12.79
N ASN A 113 2.06 -6.12 13.66
CA ASN A 113 2.81 -6.61 14.82
C ASN A 113 1.91 -7.44 15.74
N GLN A 114 0.71 -6.95 16.05
CA GLN A 114 -0.26 -7.70 16.85
C GLN A 114 -0.69 -9.00 16.17
N LEU A 115 -0.92 -8.93 14.85
CA LEU A 115 -1.32 -10.07 14.04
C LEU A 115 -0.26 -11.19 14.11
N LEU A 116 0.99 -10.82 13.85
CA LEU A 116 2.11 -11.74 13.76
C LEU A 116 2.76 -12.06 15.12
N GLY A 117 2.26 -11.48 16.22
CA GLY A 117 2.85 -11.64 17.55
C GLY A 117 4.25 -11.04 17.69
N LEU A 118 4.60 -10.04 16.88
CA LEU A 118 5.88 -9.35 16.94
C LEU A 118 5.89 -8.30 18.05
N SER A 119 7.02 -8.18 18.75
CA SER A 119 7.26 -7.04 19.64
C SER A 119 7.38 -5.75 18.82
N ASP A 120 7.24 -4.58 19.45
CA ASP A 120 7.38 -3.28 18.77
C ASP A 120 8.77 -3.14 18.12
N GLU A 121 9.83 -3.57 18.82
CA GLU A 121 11.21 -3.50 18.33
C GLU A 121 11.50 -4.52 17.22
N ASP A 122 11.04 -5.77 17.36
CA ASP A 122 11.20 -6.78 16.31
C ASP A 122 10.42 -6.39 15.06
N GLY A 123 9.20 -5.87 15.24
CA GLY A 123 8.36 -5.37 14.17
C GLY A 123 9.03 -4.24 13.38
N LYS A 124 9.56 -3.23 14.07
CA LYS A 124 10.31 -2.12 13.42
C LYS A 124 11.45 -2.64 12.56
N CYS A 125 12.24 -3.59 13.06
CA CYS A 125 13.33 -4.19 12.32
C CYS A 125 12.83 -5.00 11.12
N PHE A 126 11.82 -5.83 11.34
CA PHE A 126 11.23 -6.69 10.31
C PHE A 126 10.66 -5.86 9.15
N TRP A 127 9.86 -4.83 9.45
CA TRP A 127 9.22 -3.99 8.43
C TRP A 127 10.18 -3.03 7.72
N ALA A 128 11.29 -2.64 8.35
CA ALA A 128 12.35 -1.86 7.69
C ALA A 128 13.03 -2.64 6.56
N ASN A 129 13.11 -3.96 6.71
CA ASN A 129 13.62 -4.88 5.69
C ASN A 129 12.53 -5.32 4.70
N ASN A 130 11.26 -5.14 5.07
CA ASN A 130 10.10 -5.56 4.28
C ASN A 130 9.13 -4.40 3.96
N PRO A 131 9.61 -3.27 3.41
CA PRO A 131 8.79 -2.05 3.24
C PRO A 131 7.64 -2.25 2.23
N ARG A 132 7.80 -3.22 1.33
CA ARG A 132 6.76 -3.63 0.39
C ARG A 132 5.51 -4.07 1.15
N VAL A 133 5.64 -5.00 2.10
CA VAL A 133 4.52 -5.65 2.83
C VAL A 133 3.65 -4.62 3.55
N VAL A 134 4.28 -3.70 4.28
CA VAL A 134 3.57 -2.62 4.98
C VAL A 134 2.90 -1.63 4.03
N SER A 135 3.31 -1.59 2.76
CA SER A 135 2.74 -0.69 1.77
C SER A 135 1.59 -1.26 0.94
N PHE A 136 1.19 -2.53 1.13
CA PHE A 136 0.04 -3.09 0.41
C PHE A 136 -1.31 -2.58 0.92
N GLY A 137 -2.38 -2.96 0.22
CA GLY A 137 -3.74 -2.75 0.73
C GLY A 137 -4.05 -3.64 1.93
N TYR A 138 -5.25 -3.49 2.48
CA TYR A 138 -5.78 -4.39 3.49
C TYR A 138 -6.30 -5.71 2.89
N ASN A 139 -6.36 -5.84 1.56
CA ASN A 139 -6.85 -7.05 0.89
C ASN A 139 -5.97 -8.27 1.22
N GLN A 140 -4.67 -8.07 1.33
CA GLN A 140 -3.70 -9.13 1.61
C GLN A 140 -3.77 -9.66 3.06
N TYR A 141 -4.47 -8.95 3.97
CA TYR A 141 -4.50 -9.32 5.39
C TYR A 141 -5.23 -10.64 5.62
N GLY A 142 -6.26 -10.93 4.83
CA GLY A 142 -6.99 -12.20 4.93
C GLY A 142 -6.07 -13.37 4.62
N ARG A 143 -5.22 -13.22 3.62
CA ARG A 143 -4.24 -14.23 3.24
C ARG A 143 -3.17 -14.40 4.31
N ILE A 144 -2.65 -13.30 4.86
CA ILE A 144 -1.67 -13.34 5.96
C ILE A 144 -2.26 -14.08 7.16
N LEU A 145 -3.48 -13.74 7.57
CA LEU A 145 -4.18 -14.39 8.67
C LEU A 145 -4.44 -15.87 8.41
N TYR A 146 -4.93 -16.20 7.22
CA TYR A 146 -5.18 -17.58 6.84
C TYR A 146 -3.89 -18.39 6.89
N GLN A 147 -2.81 -17.89 6.28
CA GLN A 147 -1.52 -18.58 6.28
C GLN A 147 -0.98 -18.77 7.71
N GLN A 148 -1.12 -17.74 8.55
CA GLN A 148 -0.71 -17.83 9.94
C GLN A 148 -1.53 -18.84 10.74
N GLN A 149 -2.82 -18.99 10.45
CA GLN A 149 -3.67 -20.00 11.09
C GLN A 149 -3.33 -21.42 10.65
N GLN A 150 -2.89 -21.60 9.40
CA GLN A 150 -2.47 -22.91 8.87
C GLN A 150 -1.06 -23.30 9.32
N SER A 151 -0.21 -22.32 9.62
CA SER A 151 1.19 -22.56 9.99
C SER A 151 1.36 -22.72 11.50
N GLU A 152 2.02 -23.81 11.93
CA GLU A 152 2.46 -23.96 13.32
C GLU A 152 3.63 -23.01 13.66
N MET A 153 4.27 -22.43 12.65
CA MET A 153 5.42 -21.53 12.77
C MET A 153 5.08 -20.09 12.32
N CYS A 154 5.84 -19.11 12.82
CA CYS A 154 5.76 -17.73 12.34
C CYS A 154 6.05 -17.66 10.83
N LEU A 155 5.30 -16.81 10.12
CA LEU A 155 5.52 -16.57 8.70
C LEU A 155 6.92 -16.00 8.47
N SER A 156 7.65 -16.60 7.53
CA SER A 156 8.93 -16.07 7.07
C SER A 156 8.71 -14.86 6.16
N GLU A 157 9.78 -14.12 5.89
CA GLU A 157 9.80 -13.03 4.92
C GLU A 157 9.37 -13.51 3.52
N ASN A 158 9.83 -14.68 3.09
CA ASN A 158 9.47 -15.25 1.78
C ASN A 158 7.98 -15.58 1.69
N ASP A 159 7.38 -16.08 2.79
CA ASP A 159 5.94 -16.37 2.83
C ASP A 159 5.12 -15.09 2.63
N LEU A 160 5.53 -13.99 3.26
CA LEU A 160 4.85 -12.71 3.11
C LEU A 160 4.96 -12.17 1.68
N TYR A 161 6.13 -12.27 1.04
CA TYR A 161 6.26 -11.87 -0.36
C TYR A 161 5.42 -12.73 -1.29
N GLU A 162 5.39 -14.04 -1.09
CA GLU A 162 4.55 -14.93 -1.88
C GLU A 162 3.07 -14.55 -1.73
N ILE A 163 2.58 -14.39 -0.50
CA ILE A 163 1.19 -14.00 -0.22
C ILE A 163 0.80 -12.71 -0.94
N VAL A 164 1.69 -11.74 -0.88
CA VAL A 164 1.49 -10.39 -1.37
C VAL A 164 1.51 -10.31 -2.90
N ASP A 165 2.39 -11.07 -3.55
CA ASP A 165 2.58 -11.04 -5.00
C ASP A 165 1.64 -11.99 -5.75
N THR A 166 1.10 -12.98 -5.06
CA THR A 166 0.17 -13.95 -5.65
C THR A 166 -1.17 -13.27 -5.94
N SER A 167 -1.71 -13.50 -7.14
CA SER A 167 -3.08 -13.06 -7.47
C SER A 167 -4.11 -13.77 -6.58
N ILE A 168 -5.30 -13.22 -6.40
CA ILE A 168 -6.28 -13.88 -5.53
C ILE A 168 -6.69 -15.26 -6.04
N ASP A 169 -6.91 -15.38 -7.35
CA ASP A 169 -7.33 -16.64 -7.99
C ASP A 169 -6.23 -17.70 -7.85
N GLU A 170 -4.96 -17.31 -8.03
CA GLU A 170 -3.83 -18.20 -7.81
C GLU A 170 -3.69 -18.58 -6.33
N TYR A 171 -3.88 -17.63 -5.41
CA TYR A 171 -3.78 -17.88 -3.98
C TYR A 171 -4.86 -18.85 -3.51
N GLU A 172 -6.11 -18.66 -3.94
CA GLU A 172 -7.23 -19.56 -3.67
C GLU A 172 -6.99 -20.95 -4.26
N GLY A 173 -6.45 -21.04 -5.48
CA GLY A 173 -6.07 -22.31 -6.10
C GLY A 173 -5.00 -23.09 -5.33
N LYS A 174 -4.04 -22.40 -4.70
CA LYS A 174 -3.01 -23.00 -3.85
C LYS A 174 -3.51 -23.34 -2.44
N ASN A 175 -4.54 -22.65 -1.96
CA ASN A 175 -5.00 -22.71 -0.57
C ASN A 175 -6.48 -23.12 -0.48
N PRO A 176 -6.79 -24.42 -0.66
CA PRO A 176 -8.15 -24.91 -0.57
C PRO A 176 -8.70 -24.64 0.85
N GLY A 177 -9.80 -23.90 0.93
CA GLY A 177 -10.41 -23.48 2.19
C GLY A 177 -10.23 -21.99 2.50
N TYR A 178 -9.40 -21.27 1.75
CA TYR A 178 -9.26 -19.82 1.93
C TYR A 178 -10.60 -19.07 1.75
N HIS A 179 -11.39 -19.49 0.75
CA HIS A 179 -12.72 -18.95 0.53
C HIS A 179 -13.63 -19.09 1.76
N GLN A 180 -13.70 -20.31 2.30
CA GLN A 180 -14.52 -20.62 3.46
C GLN A 180 -14.05 -19.81 4.67
N PHE A 181 -12.73 -19.72 4.87
CA PHE A 181 -12.16 -18.85 5.89
C PHE A 181 -12.64 -17.40 5.78
N LEU A 182 -12.68 -16.81 4.56
CA LEU A 182 -13.19 -15.44 4.38
C LEU A 182 -14.67 -15.31 4.74
N VAL A 183 -15.49 -16.31 4.38
CA VAL A 183 -16.91 -16.37 4.76
C VAL A 183 -17.06 -16.39 6.28
N ASP A 184 -16.26 -17.22 6.96
CA ASP A 184 -16.27 -17.39 8.41
C ASP A 184 -15.86 -16.09 9.12
N GLN A 185 -14.78 -15.45 8.65
CA GLN A 185 -14.29 -14.18 9.20
C GLN A 185 -15.31 -13.05 9.09
N LEU A 186 -16.11 -13.05 8.03
CA LEU A 186 -17.15 -12.04 7.83
C LEU A 186 -18.46 -12.37 8.56
N GLY A 187 -18.61 -13.59 9.09
CA GLY A 187 -19.84 -14.04 9.74
C GLY A 187 -21.05 -14.10 8.78
N ILE A 188 -20.81 -14.28 7.48
CA ILE A 188 -21.85 -14.20 6.43
C ILE A 188 -22.56 -15.55 6.21
N HIS A 189 -22.36 -16.54 7.09
CA HIS A 189 -22.97 -17.86 6.95
C HIS A 189 -24.48 -17.85 6.68
N SER A 190 -25.22 -16.90 7.24
CA SER A 190 -26.67 -16.77 7.04
C SER A 190 -27.06 -16.31 5.63
N LEU A 191 -26.23 -15.52 4.92
CA LEU A 191 -26.56 -15.06 3.56
C LEU A 191 -26.28 -16.11 2.47
N LEU A 192 -25.59 -17.20 2.81
CA LEU A 192 -25.27 -18.29 1.87
C LEU A 192 -26.23 -19.47 1.97
N LEU A 193 -27.11 -19.51 2.98
CA LEU A 193 -27.97 -20.68 3.25
C LEU A 193 -29.44 -20.48 2.85
N ASP A 194 -29.82 -19.32 2.30
CA ASP A 194 -31.20 -19.03 1.86
C ASP A 194 -31.51 -19.57 0.44
N GLU A 195 -31.11 -20.82 0.14
CA GLU A 195 -31.37 -21.49 -1.15
C GLU A 195 -32.60 -22.43 -1.16
N GLU A 196 -33.54 -22.30 -0.23
CA GLU A 196 -34.73 -23.19 -0.23
C GLU A 196 -35.78 -22.83 -1.29
N ASP A 197 -35.80 -21.60 -1.83
CA ASP A 197 -36.71 -21.21 -2.91
C ASP A 197 -35.97 -21.15 -4.26
N GLY A 198 -35.98 -22.27 -4.98
CA GLY A 198 -35.25 -22.53 -6.24
C GLY A 198 -35.59 -21.64 -7.45
N SER A 199 -35.59 -20.32 -7.30
CA SER A 199 -35.88 -19.36 -8.38
C SER A 199 -34.95 -18.15 -8.45
N ASN A 200 -33.93 -18.03 -7.61
CA ASN A 200 -32.88 -17.03 -7.78
C ASN A 200 -31.52 -17.59 -7.38
N ILE A 201 -30.71 -18.01 -8.37
CA ILE A 201 -29.31 -18.39 -8.15
C ILE A 201 -28.54 -17.11 -7.85
N CYS A 202 -28.48 -16.72 -6.58
CA CYS A 202 -27.51 -15.74 -6.14
C CYS A 202 -26.13 -16.40 -6.26
N ASN A 203 -25.36 -16.05 -7.29
CA ASN A 203 -23.99 -16.51 -7.41
C ASN A 203 -23.25 -16.19 -6.10
N ALA A 204 -22.68 -17.21 -5.46
CA ALA A 204 -21.86 -17.02 -4.26
C ALA A 204 -20.78 -15.95 -4.53
N PRO A 205 -20.51 -15.05 -3.56
CA PRO A 205 -19.51 -14.01 -3.74
C PRO A 205 -18.14 -14.66 -3.96
N SER A 206 -17.41 -14.20 -4.97
CA SER A 206 -16.03 -14.61 -5.20
C SER A 206 -15.13 -14.24 -4.01
N ALA A 207 -13.99 -14.93 -3.86
CA ALA A 207 -12.98 -14.57 -2.86
C ALA A 207 -12.56 -13.10 -2.98
N ALA A 208 -12.53 -12.54 -4.20
CA ALA A 208 -12.14 -11.15 -4.45
C ALA A 208 -13.14 -10.16 -3.84
N GLN A 209 -14.43 -10.49 -3.94
CA GLN A 209 -15.48 -9.69 -3.32
C GLN A 209 -15.42 -9.79 -1.80
N LEU A 210 -15.20 -10.99 -1.25
CA LEU A 210 -15.06 -11.21 0.18
C LEU A 210 -13.83 -10.49 0.76
N GLU A 211 -12.65 -10.59 0.12
CA GLU A 211 -11.44 -9.84 0.50
C GLU A 211 -11.70 -8.33 0.51
N SER A 212 -12.39 -7.81 -0.51
CA SER A 212 -12.70 -6.39 -0.58
C SER A 212 -13.63 -5.92 0.55
N VAL A 213 -14.57 -6.75 0.98
CA VAL A 213 -15.43 -6.46 2.14
C VAL A 213 -14.59 -6.48 3.42
N LEU A 214 -13.79 -7.54 3.63
CA LEU A 214 -12.98 -7.71 4.83
C LEU A 214 -11.90 -6.61 4.97
N ALA A 215 -11.25 -6.26 3.87
CA ALA A 215 -10.29 -5.16 3.79
C ALA A 215 -10.89 -3.81 4.18
N ARG A 216 -12.15 -3.55 3.79
CA ARG A 216 -12.85 -2.34 4.21
C ARG A 216 -13.15 -2.35 5.71
N ALA A 217 -13.57 -3.49 6.25
CA ALA A 217 -13.81 -3.65 7.68
C ALA A 217 -12.53 -3.39 8.49
N TRP A 218 -11.40 -4.00 8.11
CA TRP A 218 -10.11 -3.76 8.76
C TRP A 218 -9.61 -2.35 8.59
N LYS A 219 -9.77 -1.74 7.41
CA LYS A 219 -9.40 -0.33 7.23
C LYS A 219 -10.13 0.56 8.24
N ILE A 220 -11.43 0.35 8.44
CA ILE A 220 -12.21 1.09 9.44
C ILE A 220 -11.69 0.84 10.86
N GLN A 221 -11.44 -0.43 11.20
CA GLN A 221 -10.94 -0.84 12.52
C GLN A 221 -9.54 -0.27 12.82
N VAL A 222 -8.62 -0.34 11.86
CA VAL A 222 -7.20 0.02 12.01
C VAL A 222 -6.99 1.53 11.91
N GLU A 223 -7.63 2.20 10.94
CA GLU A 223 -7.44 3.64 10.73
C GLU A 223 -8.38 4.49 11.61
N GLY A 224 -9.33 3.86 12.30
CA GLY A 224 -10.28 4.57 13.16
C GLY A 224 -11.11 5.59 12.40
N VAL A 225 -11.36 5.35 11.10
CA VAL A 225 -12.19 6.22 10.26
C VAL A 225 -13.63 6.08 10.75
N ASN A 226 -13.96 6.83 11.80
CA ASN A 226 -15.34 7.14 12.13
C ASN A 226 -15.92 7.86 10.91
N GLN A 227 -16.83 7.19 10.20
CA GLN A 227 -17.66 7.83 9.19
C GLN A 227 -18.45 8.94 9.90
N LYS A 228 -17.92 10.17 9.85
CA LYS A 228 -18.65 11.38 10.25
C LYS A 228 -19.49 11.87 9.07
#